data_AF-A0A0A2LYX2-F1
#
_entry.id   AF-A0A0A2LYX2-F1
#
_cell.length_a   1.000
_cell.length_b   1.000
_cell.length_c   1.000
_cell.angle_alpha   90.00
_cell.angle_beta   90.00
_cell.angle_gamma   90.00
#
_symmetry.space_group_name_H-M   'P 1'
#
loop_
_entity.id
_entity.type
_entity.pdbx_description
1 polymer ?
#
loop_
_entity_poly.entity_id
_entity_poly.type
_entity_poly.pdbx_seq_one_letter_code
_entity_poly.pdbx_strand_id
1 'polypeptide(L)'
;MKKFIYIPFFAMALYSCDTHTYEDIEVPVIVDGSVTYNAQIKTIIDANCTGCHSPGSNAGFRPLTNYAEVKDAVQNTDLLDRIQRQNGEQGIMPATGRMSQNNIDLILQWNADGLLEN
;
A
#
# COMPACT_ATOMS: atom_id res chain seq x y z
N MET A 1 56.87 -22.62 -32.35
CA MET A 1 55.67 -22.00 -32.95
C MET A 1 54.71 -21.64 -31.82
N LYS A 2 54.59 -20.34 -31.55
CA LYS A 2 53.69 -19.74 -30.55
C LYS A 2 52.26 -19.79 -31.05
N LYS A 3 51.31 -20.22 -30.22
CA LYS A 3 49.92 -19.74 -30.26
C LYS A 3 49.42 -19.62 -28.82
N PHE A 4 49.63 -18.45 -28.24
CA PHE A 4 48.95 -18.00 -27.02
C PHE A 4 47.49 -17.76 -27.38
N ILE A 5 46.58 -18.49 -26.75
CA ILE A 5 45.14 -18.26 -26.87
C ILE A 5 44.76 -17.25 -25.80
N TYR A 6 44.51 -16.01 -26.23
CA TYR A 6 43.97 -14.93 -25.43
C TYR A 6 42.45 -15.05 -25.43
N ILE A 7 41.82 -15.19 -24.27
CA ILE A 7 40.37 -15.02 -24.09
C ILE A 7 40.14 -13.57 -23.61
N PRO A 8 39.39 -12.74 -24.36
CA PRO A 8 39.08 -11.38 -23.93
C PRO A 8 37.82 -11.36 -23.06
N PHE A 9 37.91 -10.59 -21.98
CA PHE A 9 37.01 -9.48 -21.64
C PHE A 9 35.49 -9.69 -21.81
N PHE A 10 34.79 -9.88 -20.69
CA PHE A 10 33.47 -9.27 -20.51
C PHE A 10 33.21 -8.98 -19.03
N ALA A 11 33.68 -7.83 -18.57
CA ALA A 11 33.21 -7.25 -17.32
C ALA A 11 31.78 -6.75 -17.57
N MET A 12 30.79 -7.55 -17.21
CA MET A 12 29.39 -7.12 -17.23
C MET A 12 29.20 -6.19 -16.04
N ALA A 13 29.30 -4.89 -16.30
CA ALA A 13 28.85 -3.85 -15.39
C ALA A 13 27.35 -4.06 -15.15
N LEU A 14 26.99 -4.51 -13.94
CA LEU A 14 25.62 -4.44 -13.46
C LEU A 14 25.32 -2.95 -13.22
N TYR A 15 24.83 -2.28 -14.25
CA TYR A 15 24.13 -1.02 -14.09
C TYR A 15 22.83 -1.31 -13.33
N SER A 16 22.86 -1.14 -12.02
CA SER A 16 21.64 -0.94 -11.22
C SER A 16 21.15 0.47 -11.54
N CYS A 17 20.32 0.60 -12.58
CA CYS A 17 19.52 1.80 -12.77
C CYS A 17 18.43 1.79 -11.71
N ASP A 18 18.72 2.40 -10.55
CA ASP A 18 17.68 2.84 -9.65
C ASP A 18 17.06 4.11 -10.25
N THR A 19 16.06 3.95 -11.12
CA THR A 19 15.27 5.08 -11.60
C THR A 19 14.21 5.39 -10.54
N HIS A 20 14.66 5.90 -9.41
CA HIS A 20 13.80 6.50 -8.42
C HIS A 20 13.41 7.91 -8.89
N THR A 21 12.66 7.98 -9.98
CA THR A 21 12.15 9.25 -10.49
C THR A 21 11.02 9.69 -9.58
N TYR A 22 11.33 10.61 -8.67
CA TYR A 22 10.38 11.33 -7.84
C TYR A 22 9.51 10.40 -6.99
N GLU A 23 10.09 9.82 -5.93
CA GLU A 23 9.28 9.67 -4.72
C GLU A 23 8.79 11.08 -4.40
N ASP A 24 7.51 11.30 -4.66
CA ASP A 24 6.79 12.49 -4.27
C ASP A 24 7.23 12.83 -2.85
N ILE A 25 7.67 14.08 -2.65
CA ILE A 25 7.94 14.60 -1.32
C ILE A 25 6.58 14.70 -0.64
N GLU A 26 6.07 13.57 -0.18
CA GLU A 26 4.86 13.45 0.59
C GLU A 26 5.17 14.07 1.95
N VAL A 27 4.69 15.30 2.15
CA VAL A 27 4.75 15.92 3.47
C VAL A 27 3.96 15.03 4.42
N PRO A 28 4.56 14.58 5.54
CA PRO A 28 3.85 13.72 6.47
C PRO A 28 2.63 14.46 7.00
N VAL A 29 1.47 13.80 6.96
CA VAL A 29 0.24 14.35 7.55
C VAL A 29 0.42 14.36 9.06
N ILE A 30 0.60 15.55 9.64
CA ILE A 30 0.62 15.72 11.09
C ILE A 30 -0.82 15.68 11.59
N VAL A 31 -1.18 14.60 12.28
CA VAL A 31 -2.45 14.50 13.00
C VAL A 31 -2.21 14.98 14.43
N ASP A 32 -2.98 15.98 14.87
CA ASP A 32 -3.00 16.40 16.27
C ASP A 32 -3.94 15.47 17.05
N GLY A 33 -3.36 14.56 17.84
CA GLY A 33 -4.09 13.55 18.61
C GLY A 33 -4.21 12.19 17.89
N SER A 34 -5.13 11.35 18.36
CA SER A 34 -5.35 10.02 17.82
C SER A 34 -6.04 10.06 16.45
N VAL A 35 -5.70 9.11 15.60
CA VAL A 35 -6.39 8.88 14.32
C VAL A 35 -7.69 8.14 14.61
N THR A 36 -8.78 8.57 13.98
CA THR A 36 -10.11 7.98 14.18
C THR A 36 -10.79 7.72 12.84
N TYR A 37 -11.75 6.80 12.85
CA TYR A 37 -12.40 6.39 11.61
C TYR A 37 -13.10 7.55 10.92
N ASN A 38 -13.90 8.31 11.67
CA ASN A 38 -14.70 9.40 11.12
C ASN A 38 -13.86 10.60 10.70
N ALA A 39 -12.73 10.86 11.37
CA ALA A 39 -11.91 12.04 11.08
C ALA A 39 -10.96 11.83 9.89
N GLN A 40 -10.32 10.66 9.76
CA GLN A 40 -9.33 10.43 8.70
C GLN A 40 -9.61 9.19 7.85
N ILE A 41 -9.89 8.04 8.48
CA ILE A 41 -9.86 6.75 7.76
C ILE A 41 -11.00 6.59 6.78
N LYS A 42 -12.20 7.07 7.13
CA LYS A 42 -13.38 6.94 6.26
C LYS A 42 -13.12 7.53 4.88
N THR A 43 -12.54 8.74 4.81
CA THR A 43 -12.22 9.39 3.53
C THR A 43 -11.23 8.58 2.70
N ILE A 44 -10.22 7.97 3.34
CA ILE A 44 -9.23 7.11 2.67
C ILE A 44 -9.91 5.85 2.11
N ILE A 45 -10.73 5.18 2.91
CA ILE A 45 -11.45 3.96 2.51
C ILE A 45 -12.46 4.25 1.39
N ASP A 46 -13.24 5.33 1.52
CA ASP A 46 -14.20 5.76 0.51
C ASP A 46 -13.50 5.96 -0.84
N ALA A 47 -12.37 6.66 -0.85
CA ALA A 47 -11.62 6.99 -2.07
C ALA A 47 -10.91 5.78 -2.70
N ASN A 48 -10.38 4.85 -1.90
CA ASN A 48 -9.46 3.82 -2.40
C ASN A 48 -10.05 2.41 -2.42
N CYS A 49 -11.12 2.13 -1.67
CA CYS A 49 -11.59 0.77 -1.44
C CYS A 49 -13.02 0.52 -1.94
N THR A 50 -13.94 1.46 -1.67
CA THR A 50 -15.39 1.21 -1.83
C THR A 50 -15.82 0.93 -3.26
N GLY A 51 -15.10 1.43 -4.28
CA GLY A 51 -15.44 1.16 -5.69
C GLY A 51 -15.51 -0.34 -6.02
N CYS A 52 -14.64 -1.15 -5.41
CA CYS A 52 -14.67 -2.61 -5.53
C CYS A 52 -15.33 -3.28 -4.33
N HIS A 53 -15.16 -2.73 -3.13
CA HIS A 53 -15.63 -3.27 -1.86
C HIS A 53 -16.96 -2.65 -1.39
N SER A 54 -17.92 -2.55 -2.29
CA SER A 54 -19.31 -2.19 -1.96
C SER A 54 -20.24 -3.36 -2.25
N PRO A 55 -21.37 -3.48 -1.54
CA PRO A 55 -22.38 -4.48 -1.86
C PRO A 55 -22.77 -4.45 -3.34
N GLY A 56 -22.67 -5.59 -4.02
CA GLY A 56 -22.95 -5.72 -5.46
C GLY A 56 -21.78 -5.39 -6.41
N SER A 57 -20.65 -4.90 -5.91
CA SER A 57 -19.41 -4.71 -6.69
C SER A 57 -18.58 -6.00 -6.76
N ASN A 58 -17.49 -5.99 -7.55
CA ASN A 58 -16.61 -7.13 -7.78
C ASN A 58 -16.05 -7.79 -6.50
N ALA A 59 -15.84 -7.02 -5.43
CA ALA A 59 -15.40 -7.50 -4.12
C ALA A 59 -16.48 -7.28 -3.03
N GLY A 60 -17.75 -7.17 -3.42
CA GLY A 60 -18.87 -6.89 -2.51
C GLY A 60 -19.18 -8.01 -1.51
N PHE A 61 -18.55 -9.17 -1.62
CA PHE A 61 -18.58 -10.22 -0.59
C PHE A 61 -17.78 -9.84 0.67
N ARG A 62 -16.94 -8.80 0.59
CA ARG A 62 -16.25 -8.17 1.72
C ARG A 62 -16.43 -6.65 1.60
N PRO A 63 -17.59 -6.10 1.99
CA PRO A 63 -17.83 -4.68 1.93
C PRO A 63 -16.90 -3.93 2.90
N LEU A 64 -16.53 -2.70 2.56
CA LEU A 64 -15.68 -1.79 3.35
C LEU A 64 -16.34 -0.40 3.41
N THR A 65 -17.64 -0.37 3.70
CA THR A 65 -18.50 0.82 3.56
C THR A 65 -18.83 1.51 4.87
N ASN A 66 -18.50 0.88 6.00
CA ASN A 66 -18.71 1.45 7.34
C ASN A 66 -17.59 1.05 8.31
N TYR A 67 -17.61 1.67 9.50
CA TYR A 67 -16.61 1.45 10.56
C TYR A 67 -16.46 -0.02 10.93
N ALA A 68 -17.57 -0.72 11.17
CA ALA A 68 -17.54 -2.11 11.63
C ALA A 68 -16.89 -3.04 10.59
N GLU A 69 -17.22 -2.85 9.32
CA GLU A 69 -16.63 -3.59 8.20
C GLU A 69 -15.14 -3.34 8.03
N VAL A 70 -14.71 -2.07 8.11
CA VAL A 70 -13.29 -1.72 7.98
C VAL A 70 -12.49 -2.21 9.17
N LYS A 71 -13.05 -2.11 10.37
CA LYS A 71 -12.45 -2.65 11.60
C LYS A 71 -12.28 -4.16 11.52
N ASP A 72 -13.33 -4.88 11.12
CA ASP A 72 -13.28 -6.33 10.90
C ASP A 72 -12.19 -6.67 9.87
N ALA A 73 -12.09 -5.89 8.80
CA ALA A 73 -11.11 -6.15 7.76
C ALA A 73 -9.66 -6.00 8.26
N VAL A 74 -9.39 -5.01 9.11
CA VAL A 74 -8.10 -4.83 9.80
C VAL A 74 -7.81 -6.00 10.74
N GLN A 75 -8.79 -6.45 11.51
CA GLN A 75 -8.58 -7.46 12.55
C GLN A 75 -8.53 -8.90 12.02
N ASN A 76 -9.29 -9.20 10.96
CA ASN A 76 -9.63 -10.56 10.59
C ASN A 76 -9.33 -10.91 9.13
N THR A 77 -8.90 -9.98 8.29
CA THR A 77 -8.87 -10.21 6.83
C THR A 77 -7.63 -9.72 6.07
N ASP A 78 -6.52 -9.54 6.78
CA ASP A 78 -5.21 -9.15 6.23
C ASP A 78 -5.19 -7.79 5.53
N LEU A 79 -6.12 -6.87 5.86
CA LEU A 79 -6.16 -5.55 5.21
C LEU A 79 -4.81 -4.84 5.32
N LEU A 80 -4.21 -4.83 6.51
CA LEU A 80 -2.94 -4.13 6.76
C LEU A 80 -1.80 -4.71 5.93
N ASP A 81 -1.74 -6.02 5.75
CA ASP A 81 -0.74 -6.65 4.90
C ASP A 81 -0.93 -6.25 3.43
N ARG A 82 -2.16 -6.36 2.91
CA ARG A 82 -2.45 -6.11 1.50
C ARG A 82 -2.20 -4.68 1.04
N ILE A 83 -2.43 -3.69 1.90
CA ILE A 83 -2.20 -2.28 1.57
C ILE A 83 -0.71 -1.89 1.58
N GLN A 84 0.13 -2.66 2.26
CA GLN A 84 1.57 -2.42 2.35
C GLN A 84 2.37 -3.06 1.21
N ARG A 85 1.76 -3.98 0.45
CA ARG A 85 2.40 -4.65 -0.69
C ARG A 85 2.80 -3.66 -1.77
N GLN A 86 3.93 -3.92 -2.44
CA GLN A 86 4.45 -3.09 -3.52
C GLN A 86 3.70 -3.32 -4.83
N ASN A 87 3.71 -2.32 -5.71
CA ASN A 87 3.10 -2.44 -7.04
C ASN A 87 3.66 -3.66 -7.80
N GLY A 88 2.76 -4.50 -8.30
CA GLY A 88 3.11 -5.74 -8.99
C GLY A 88 3.22 -6.98 -8.08
N GLU A 89 3.19 -6.82 -6.75
CA GLU A 89 3.10 -7.95 -5.85
C GLU A 89 1.72 -8.60 -5.89
N GLN A 90 1.68 -9.93 -5.85
CA GLN A 90 0.43 -10.66 -5.81
C GLN A 90 -0.41 -10.21 -4.61
N GLY A 91 -1.71 -10.01 -4.78
CA GLY A 91 -2.62 -9.74 -3.65
C GLY A 91 -2.58 -8.32 -3.09
N ILE A 92 -1.81 -7.40 -3.70
CA ILE A 92 -1.87 -5.97 -3.38
C ILE A 92 -3.30 -5.44 -3.46
N MET A 93 -3.64 -4.54 -2.54
CA MET A 93 -4.85 -3.73 -2.60
C MET A 93 -4.53 -2.25 -2.38
N PRO A 94 -5.16 -1.31 -3.12
CA PRO A 94 -6.11 -1.55 -4.22
C PRO A 94 -5.47 -2.27 -5.42
N ALA A 95 -6.25 -3.13 -6.09
CA ALA A 95 -5.75 -3.89 -7.26
C ALA A 95 -5.39 -2.98 -8.46
N THR A 96 -5.90 -1.75 -8.46
CA THR A 96 -5.58 -0.72 -9.45
C THR A 96 -4.22 -0.07 -9.24
N GLY A 97 -3.58 -0.30 -8.09
CA GLY A 97 -2.29 0.28 -7.71
C GLY A 97 -2.25 0.65 -6.24
N ARG A 98 -1.05 0.62 -5.66
CA ARG A 98 -0.76 1.03 -4.29
C ARG A 98 -1.20 2.49 -4.08
N MET A 99 -1.83 2.77 -2.94
CA MET A 99 -2.10 4.13 -2.52
C MET A 99 -0.84 4.82 -1.96
N SER A 100 -0.91 6.13 -1.71
CA SER A 100 0.19 6.90 -1.12
C SER A 100 0.66 6.33 0.22
N GLN A 101 1.94 6.53 0.54
CA GLN A 101 2.49 6.06 1.81
C GLN A 101 1.80 6.73 2.99
N ASN A 102 1.50 8.03 2.90
CA ASN A 102 0.73 8.74 3.92
C ASN A 102 -0.64 8.10 4.24
N ASN A 103 -1.37 7.60 3.24
CA ASN A 103 -2.67 6.95 3.47
C ASN A 103 -2.50 5.59 4.16
N ILE A 104 -1.45 4.84 3.80
CA ILE A 104 -1.09 3.58 4.45
C ILE A 104 -0.74 3.84 5.92
N ASP A 105 0.10 4.84 6.17
CA ASP A 105 0.58 5.17 7.51
C ASP A 105 -0.57 5.62 8.43
N LEU A 106 -1.54 6.38 7.91
CA LEU A 106 -2.73 6.74 8.69
C LEU A 106 -3.56 5.52 9.10
N ILE A 107 -3.74 4.54 8.21
CA ILE A 107 -4.48 3.31 8.54
C ILE A 107 -3.69 2.45 9.55
N LEU A 108 -2.36 2.38 9.42
CA LEU A 108 -1.50 1.70 10.39
C LEU A 108 -1.54 2.38 11.76
N GLN A 109 -1.49 3.72 11.78
CA GLN A 109 -1.60 4.50 13.02
C GLN A 109 -2.98 4.33 13.67
N TRP A 110 -4.06 4.34 12.89
CA TRP A 110 -5.40 4.08 13.40
C TRP A 110 -5.52 2.69 14.06
N ASN A 111 -4.85 1.68 13.49
CA ASN A 111 -4.74 0.38 14.13
C ASN A 111 -3.96 0.43 15.45
N ALA A 112 -2.84 1.16 15.49
CA ALA A 112 -2.04 1.36 16.71
C ALA A 112 -2.81 2.14 17.80
N ASP A 113 -3.66 3.09 17.41
CA ASP A 113 -4.49 3.89 18.30
C ASP A 113 -5.72 3.14 18.84
N GLY A 114 -5.92 1.87 18.43
CA GLY A 114 -6.98 1.01 18.95
C GLY A 114 -8.27 1.02 18.13
N LEU A 115 -8.20 1.39 16.85
CA LEU A 115 -9.33 1.35 15.91
C LEU A 115 -10.51 2.22 16.39
N LEU A 116 -10.22 3.45 16.80
CA LEU A 116 -11.20 4.39 17.34
C LEU A 116 -12.21 4.83 16.26
N GLU A 117 -13.49 4.88 16.58
CA GLU A 117 -14.50 5.34 15.63
C GLU A 117 -14.54 6.88 15.53
N ASN A 118 -14.43 7.57 16.67
CA ASN A 118 -14.55 9.03 16.82
C ASN A 118 -13.37 9.63 17.55
#